data_AF-A0A4Y6S250-F1
#
_entry.id   AF-A0A4Y6S250-F1
#
_cell.length_a   1.000
_cell.length_b   1.000
_cell.length_c   1.000
_cell.angle_alpha   90.00
_cell.angle_beta   90.00
_cell.angle_gamma   90.00
#
_symmetry.space_group_name_H-M   'P 1'
#
loop_
_entity.id
_entity.type
_entity.pdbx_description
1 polymer ?
#
loop_
_entity_poly.entity_id
_entity_poly.type
_entity_poly.pdbx_seq_one_letter_code
_entity_poly.pdbx_strand_id
1 'polypeptide(L)'
;MKNAPSCLLAFSASAAFFLASFAAHAEPHRYELDPAHTTIAFKVDHLGYADTLGFFLTFNGGFTYDMETQELSDLNVTVSTASVESFDKARDNHLRSKDFLNSEAHPDMVFTADGGAALTEISGTVAGTLTLLGQNRPLTLEVTLNKAAKYPFGHGRFTLGISASGTVKRSDYGMMYAVENGFVGDDVDLIIETEAMRVE
;
A
#
# COMPACT_ATOMS: atom_id res chain seq x y z
N MET A 1 -32.19 -72.46 -46.27
CA MET A 1 -32.27 -72.15 -44.83
C MET A 1 -30.90 -71.69 -44.38
N LYS A 2 -30.78 -70.40 -44.08
CA LYS A 2 -29.58 -69.72 -43.61
C LYS A 2 -29.41 -70.00 -42.10
N ASN A 3 -28.18 -70.03 -41.58
CA ASN A 3 -27.76 -69.16 -40.47
C ASN A 3 -26.29 -69.42 -40.06
N ALA A 4 -25.64 -68.31 -39.71
CA ALA A 4 -24.22 -68.00 -39.71
C ALA A 4 -23.54 -68.16 -38.32
N PRO A 5 -22.20 -68.09 -38.21
CA PRO A 5 -21.50 -68.15 -36.92
C PRO A 5 -21.45 -66.76 -36.25
N SER A 6 -21.63 -66.75 -34.93
CA SER A 6 -21.61 -65.54 -34.10
C SER A 6 -20.19 -65.05 -33.85
N CYS A 7 -19.92 -63.81 -34.28
CA CYS A 7 -18.68 -63.08 -34.05
C CYS A 7 -18.77 -62.34 -32.70
N LEU A 8 -17.93 -62.70 -31.72
CA LEU A 8 -17.79 -61.95 -30.46
C LEU A 8 -16.85 -60.75 -30.69
N LEU A 9 -17.42 -59.55 -30.70
CA LEU A 9 -16.68 -58.27 -30.66
C LEU A 9 -16.38 -57.93 -29.18
N ALA A 10 -15.11 -58.00 -28.81
CA ALA A 10 -14.62 -57.47 -27.54
C ALA A 10 -14.49 -55.94 -27.65
N PHE A 11 -15.32 -55.21 -26.91
CA PHE A 11 -15.22 -53.76 -26.77
C PHE A 11 -14.14 -53.43 -25.74
N SER A 12 -12.97 -52.96 -26.20
CA SER A 12 -11.95 -52.39 -25.32
C SER A 12 -12.31 -50.93 -25.04
N ALA A 13 -12.80 -50.65 -23.83
CA ALA A 13 -13.09 -49.29 -23.39
C ALA A 13 -11.79 -48.60 -22.95
N SER A 14 -11.19 -47.80 -23.82
CA SER A 14 -10.11 -46.88 -23.45
C SER A 14 -10.68 -45.77 -22.56
N ALA A 15 -10.41 -45.83 -21.26
CA ALA A 15 -10.66 -44.73 -20.35
C ALA A 15 -9.64 -43.61 -20.61
N ALA A 16 -10.07 -42.54 -21.27
CA ALA A 16 -9.29 -41.33 -21.40
C ALA A 16 -9.24 -40.62 -20.04
N PHE A 17 -8.09 -40.71 -19.36
CA PHE A 17 -7.80 -39.87 -18.19
C PHE A 17 -7.61 -38.43 -18.68
N PHE A 18 -8.65 -37.61 -18.54
CA PHE A 18 -8.50 -36.15 -18.60
C PHE A 18 -7.77 -35.71 -17.31
N LEU A 19 -6.46 -35.49 -17.42
CA LEU A 19 -5.73 -34.69 -16.45
C LEU A 19 -6.21 -33.24 -16.60
N ALA A 20 -7.20 -32.85 -15.83
CA ALA A 20 -7.52 -31.45 -15.63
C ALA A 20 -6.29 -30.82 -14.95
N SER A 21 -5.53 -30.04 -15.71
CA SER A 21 -4.45 -29.22 -15.18
C SER A 21 -5.11 -28.13 -14.35
N PHE A 22 -5.20 -28.34 -13.04
CA PHE A 22 -5.49 -27.24 -12.13
C PHE A 22 -4.31 -26.28 -12.22
N ALA A 23 -4.52 -25.10 -12.78
CA ALA A 23 -3.59 -24.01 -12.59
C ALA A 23 -3.53 -23.76 -11.09
N ALA A 24 -2.38 -24.07 -10.48
CA ALA A 24 -2.12 -23.66 -9.11
C ALA A 24 -1.99 -22.14 -9.15
N HIS A 25 -3.06 -21.44 -8.78
CA HIS A 25 -2.97 -20.00 -8.51
C HIS A 25 -2.05 -19.82 -7.31
N ALA A 26 -1.04 -18.95 -7.42
CA ALA A 26 -0.27 -18.55 -6.27
C ALA A 26 -1.22 -17.96 -5.21
N GLU A 27 -1.16 -18.45 -3.98
CA GLU A 27 -2.03 -17.92 -2.93
C GLU A 27 -1.59 -16.49 -2.54
N PRO A 28 -2.56 -15.60 -2.22
CA PRO A 28 -2.25 -14.28 -1.70
C PRO A 28 -1.33 -14.39 -0.48
N HIS A 29 -0.31 -13.54 -0.43
CA HIS A 29 0.67 -13.55 0.63
C HIS A 29 0.57 -12.29 1.48
N ARG A 30 0.79 -12.43 2.80
CA ARG A 30 0.91 -11.29 3.70
C ARG A 30 2.29 -10.66 3.59
N TYR A 31 2.33 -9.34 3.50
CA TYR A 31 3.55 -8.54 3.52
C TYR A 31 3.48 -7.53 4.68
N GLU A 32 4.61 -7.33 5.36
CA GLU A 32 4.78 -6.33 6.41
C GLU A 32 5.82 -5.30 5.96
N LEU A 33 5.56 -4.01 6.22
CA LEU A 33 6.51 -2.95 5.92
C LEU A 33 7.78 -3.13 6.75
N ASP A 34 8.94 -3.05 6.11
CA ASP A 34 10.23 -3.03 6.80
C ASP A 34 10.49 -1.61 7.35
N PRO A 35 10.53 -1.42 8.68
CA PRO A 35 10.78 -0.10 9.26
C PRO A 35 12.15 0.49 8.89
N ALA A 36 13.15 -0.36 8.58
CA ALA A 36 14.49 0.10 8.24
C ALA A 36 14.61 0.55 6.76
N HIS A 37 13.68 0.12 5.91
CA HIS A 37 13.70 0.39 4.47
C HIS A 37 12.38 1.01 3.99
N THR A 38 11.70 1.73 4.89
CA THR A 38 10.47 2.47 4.57
C THR A 38 10.60 3.93 4.96
N THR A 39 10.24 4.80 4.04
CA THR A 39 10.17 6.25 4.22
C THR A 39 8.74 6.69 3.93
N ILE A 40 8.14 7.41 4.88
CA ILE A 40 6.88 8.14 4.70
C ILE A 40 7.23 9.62 4.83
N ALA A 41 7.34 10.29 3.70
CA ALA A 41 7.68 11.70 3.61
C ALA A 41 6.49 12.50 3.10
N PHE A 42 6.52 13.79 3.40
CA PHE A 42 5.61 14.76 2.80
C PHE A 42 6.35 16.03 2.44
N LYS A 43 5.72 16.83 1.58
CA LYS A 43 6.15 18.19 1.30
C LYS A 43 4.95 19.12 1.17
N VAL A 44 5.12 20.38 1.55
CA VAL A 44 4.07 21.40 1.52
C VAL A 44 4.67 22.75 1.17
N ASP A 45 4.01 23.52 0.32
CA ASP A 45 4.45 24.86 -0.06
C ASP A 45 4.53 25.79 1.16
N HIS A 46 5.59 26.60 1.22
CA HIS A 46 5.77 27.63 2.22
C HIS A 46 5.97 28.99 1.55
N LEU A 47 4.94 29.83 1.59
CA LEU A 47 4.90 31.19 1.05
C LEU A 47 5.21 31.29 -0.46
N GLY A 48 5.04 30.20 -1.23
CA GLY A 48 5.40 30.16 -2.65
C GLY A 48 6.90 30.19 -2.95
N TYR A 49 7.77 30.13 -1.92
CA TYR A 49 9.22 30.17 -2.12
C TYR A 49 9.82 28.78 -2.37
N ALA A 50 9.44 27.82 -1.53
CA ALA A 50 9.93 26.45 -1.59
C ALA A 50 9.04 25.52 -0.77
N ASP A 51 9.08 24.24 -1.10
CA ASP A 51 8.47 23.20 -0.30
C ASP A 51 9.23 23.01 1.02
N THR A 52 8.49 22.93 2.13
CA THR A 52 9.00 22.36 3.38
C THR A 52 8.83 20.85 3.34
N LEU A 53 9.92 20.11 3.56
CA LEU A 53 9.90 18.65 3.63
C LEU A 53 9.76 18.19 5.08
N GLY A 54 9.05 17.09 5.28
CA GLY A 54 8.97 16.40 6.56
C GLY A 54 8.78 14.90 6.40
N PHE A 55 8.93 14.19 7.50
CA PHE A 55 8.91 12.73 7.57
C PHE A 55 8.11 12.28 8.79
N PHE A 56 7.61 11.05 8.74
CA PHE A 56 7.14 10.34 9.92
C PHE A 56 8.08 9.16 10.20
N LEU A 57 8.71 9.19 11.38
CA LEU A 57 9.77 8.24 11.73
C LEU A 57 9.25 6.94 12.35
N THR A 58 7.98 6.88 12.73
CA THR A 58 7.41 5.71 13.41
C THR A 58 6.09 5.31 12.75
N PHE A 59 6.08 4.10 12.23
CA PHE A 59 4.95 3.49 11.57
C PHE A 59 5.01 1.97 11.74
N ASN A 60 3.88 1.32 11.47
CA ASN A 60 3.78 -0.11 11.27
C ASN A 60 2.67 -0.38 10.25
N GLY A 61 2.64 -1.58 9.69
CA GLY A 61 1.58 -1.96 8.79
C GLY A 61 1.97 -3.04 7.81
N GLY A 62 1.02 -3.37 6.96
CA GLY A 62 1.17 -4.39 5.95
C GLY A 62 -0.09 -4.56 5.13
N PHE A 63 -0.04 -5.48 4.19
CA PHE A 63 -1.11 -5.76 3.26
C PHE A 63 -0.99 -7.21 2.76
N THR A 64 -2.08 -7.72 2.22
CA THR A 64 -2.12 -9.01 1.53
C THR A 64 -2.10 -8.75 0.03
N TYR A 65 -1.22 -9.43 -0.70
CA TYR A 65 -1.10 -9.24 -2.15
C TYR A 65 -0.85 -10.57 -2.87
N ASP A 66 -1.58 -10.76 -3.97
CA ASP A 66 -1.35 -11.83 -4.94
C ASP A 66 -0.65 -11.24 -6.17
N MET A 67 0.55 -11.75 -6.45
CA MET A 67 1.39 -11.29 -7.56
C MET A 67 0.87 -11.71 -8.94
N GLU A 68 0.09 -12.79 -9.03
CA GLU A 68 -0.43 -13.32 -10.30
C GLU A 68 -1.71 -12.62 -10.71
N THR A 69 -2.63 -12.42 -9.76
CA THR A 69 -3.91 -11.75 -10.00
C THR A 69 -3.83 -10.23 -9.80
N GLN A 70 -2.77 -9.75 -9.16
CA GLN A 70 -2.58 -8.36 -8.74
C GLN A 70 -3.66 -7.87 -7.74
N GLU A 71 -4.33 -8.78 -7.06
CA GLU A 71 -5.32 -8.46 -6.04
C GLU A 71 -4.64 -8.01 -4.74
N LEU A 72 -5.07 -6.85 -4.22
CA LEU A 72 -4.64 -6.26 -2.96
C LEU A 72 -5.80 -6.33 -1.96
N SER A 73 -5.54 -6.79 -0.74
CA SER A 73 -6.51 -6.77 0.36
C SER A 73 -5.84 -6.48 1.69
N ASP A 74 -6.65 -6.22 2.72
CA ASP A 74 -6.20 -6.06 4.11
C ASP A 74 -5.04 -5.06 4.31
N LEU A 75 -4.97 -4.02 3.48
CA LEU A 75 -3.96 -2.99 3.62
C LEU A 75 -4.32 -2.14 4.84
N ASN A 76 -3.40 -2.08 5.78
CA ASN A 76 -3.49 -1.25 6.96
C ASN A 76 -2.11 -0.74 7.35
N VAL A 77 -1.95 0.58 7.37
CA VAL A 77 -0.74 1.26 7.80
C VAL A 77 -1.10 2.29 8.86
N THR A 78 -0.43 2.21 10.01
CA THR A 78 -0.57 3.15 11.12
C THR A 78 0.73 3.93 11.28
N VAL A 79 0.62 5.25 11.33
CA VAL A 79 1.72 6.19 11.51
C VAL A 79 1.52 6.94 12.81
N SER A 80 2.54 7.00 13.66
CA SER A 80 2.49 7.83 14.87
C SER A 80 2.71 9.30 14.50
N THR A 81 1.71 10.14 14.72
CA THR A 81 1.76 11.56 14.33
C THR A 81 2.82 12.33 15.13
N ALA A 82 3.10 11.91 16.37
CA ALA A 82 4.16 12.49 17.20
C ALA A 82 5.57 12.25 16.62
N SER A 83 5.74 11.29 15.71
CA SER A 83 7.01 11.00 15.05
C SER A 83 7.36 11.94 13.89
N VAL A 84 6.57 13.01 13.68
CA VAL A 84 6.85 14.04 12.68
C VAL A 84 8.23 14.65 12.90
N GLU A 85 9.02 14.78 11.83
CA GLU A 85 10.38 15.32 11.82
C GLU A 85 10.57 16.16 10.56
N SER A 86 11.07 17.38 10.73
CA SER A 86 11.37 18.31 9.64
C SER A 86 12.75 18.95 9.77
N PHE A 87 13.58 18.41 10.66
CA PHE A 87 14.91 18.91 11.04
C PHE A 87 14.90 20.31 11.67
N ASP A 88 13.74 20.76 12.16
CA ASP A 88 13.59 21.98 12.96
C ASP A 88 12.70 21.70 14.18
N LYS A 89 13.32 21.72 15.37
CA LYS A 89 12.63 21.35 16.61
C LYS A 89 11.44 22.25 16.94
N ALA A 90 11.50 23.54 16.60
CA ALA A 90 10.40 24.46 16.90
C ALA A 90 9.21 24.17 16.00
N ARG A 91 9.45 23.94 14.71
CA ARG A 91 8.44 23.52 13.74
C ARG A 91 7.85 22.16 14.10
N ASP A 92 8.66 21.17 14.47
CA ASP A 92 8.17 19.84 14.83
C ASP A 92 7.27 19.90 16.07
N ASN A 93 7.62 20.72 17.07
CA ASN A 93 6.76 20.96 18.22
C ASN A 93 5.43 21.62 17.82
N HIS A 94 5.45 22.54 16.86
CA HIS A 94 4.22 23.17 16.37
C HIS A 94 3.36 22.21 15.55
N LEU A 95 3.98 21.38 14.70
CA LEU A 95 3.30 20.34 13.91
C LEU A 95 2.57 19.32 14.79
N ARG A 96 3.10 19.02 15.98
CA ARG A 96 2.43 18.12 16.96
C ARG A 96 1.27 18.80 17.71
N SER A 97 1.15 20.11 17.66
CA SER A 97 0.15 20.87 18.41
C SER A 97 -1.24 20.81 17.78
N LYS A 98 -2.24 21.36 18.47
CA LYS A 98 -3.64 21.46 18.02
C LYS A 98 -3.85 22.26 16.73
N ASP A 99 -2.88 23.06 16.30
CA ASP A 99 -2.95 23.83 15.06
C ASP A 99 -2.73 22.93 13.83
N PHE A 100 -2.10 21.76 14.05
CA PHE A 100 -1.70 20.81 13.03
C PHE A 100 -2.19 19.39 13.36
N LEU A 101 -1.29 18.46 13.71
CA LEU A 101 -1.58 17.03 13.87
C LEU A 101 -2.26 16.70 15.19
N ASN A 102 -2.23 17.61 16.18
CA ASN A 102 -2.80 17.44 17.50
C ASN A 102 -2.46 16.06 18.10
N SER A 103 -1.17 15.73 18.09
CA SER A 103 -0.67 14.37 18.33
C SER A 103 -0.98 13.81 19.72
N GLU A 104 -1.26 14.67 20.70
CA GLU A 104 -1.69 14.24 22.02
C GLU A 104 -3.10 13.62 22.00
N ALA A 105 -4.03 14.22 21.24
CA ALA A 105 -5.41 13.72 21.12
C ALA A 105 -5.59 12.73 19.97
N HIS A 106 -4.74 12.83 18.94
CA HIS A 106 -4.76 11.99 17.73
C HIS A 106 -3.37 11.40 17.49
N PRO A 107 -2.95 10.42 18.30
CA PRO A 107 -1.60 9.86 18.24
C PRO A 107 -1.33 9.12 16.93
N ASP A 108 -2.39 8.63 16.27
CA ASP A 108 -2.31 7.79 15.09
C ASP A 108 -2.97 8.43 13.87
N MET A 109 -2.30 8.31 12.73
CA MET A 109 -2.84 8.49 11.38
C MET A 109 -2.86 7.12 10.71
N VAL A 110 -4.01 6.72 10.16
CA VAL A 110 -4.21 5.35 9.66
C VAL A 110 -4.71 5.37 8.22
N PHE A 111 -4.04 4.63 7.34
CA PHE A 111 -4.51 4.41 5.97
C PHE A 111 -4.93 2.94 5.80
N THR A 112 -6.15 2.73 5.29
CA THR A 112 -6.68 1.39 5.00
C THR A 112 -7.22 1.29 3.59
N ALA A 113 -7.03 0.14 2.94
CA ALA A 113 -7.61 -0.17 1.63
C ALA A 113 -7.87 -1.68 1.51
N ASP A 114 -8.80 -2.04 0.63
CA ASP A 114 -9.17 -3.44 0.34
C ASP A 114 -9.26 -3.69 -1.18
N GLY A 115 -8.36 -3.05 -1.91
CA GLY A 115 -8.32 -3.14 -3.36
C GLY A 115 -7.36 -2.15 -4.00
N GLY A 116 -6.94 -2.48 -5.21
CA GLY A 116 -6.17 -1.60 -6.09
C GLY A 116 -6.60 -1.81 -7.54
N ALA A 117 -6.33 -0.82 -8.38
CA ALA A 117 -6.55 -0.91 -9.81
C ALA A 117 -5.20 -0.92 -10.52
N ALA A 118 -4.82 -2.08 -11.07
CA ALA A 118 -3.65 -2.19 -11.92
C ALA A 118 -3.84 -1.36 -13.20
N LEU A 119 -2.87 -0.50 -13.50
CA LEU A 119 -2.79 0.26 -14.75
C LEU A 119 -1.84 -0.41 -15.74
N THR A 120 -0.78 -1.04 -15.22
CA THR A 120 0.18 -1.85 -15.96
C THR A 120 0.62 -3.04 -15.10
N GLU A 121 1.56 -3.86 -15.59
CA GLU A 121 2.15 -4.94 -14.81
C GLU A 121 2.88 -4.45 -13.53
N ILE A 122 3.36 -3.20 -13.53
CA ILE A 122 4.18 -2.64 -12.44
C ILE A 122 3.63 -1.35 -11.85
N SER A 123 2.49 -0.84 -12.32
CA SER A 123 1.90 0.40 -11.81
C SER A 123 0.39 0.28 -11.63
N GLY A 124 -0.15 1.03 -10.69
CA GLY A 124 -1.56 1.01 -10.36
C GLY A 124 -1.96 2.14 -9.43
N THR A 125 -3.20 2.08 -8.97
CA THR A 125 -3.71 2.98 -7.93
C THR A 125 -4.29 2.19 -6.77
N VAL A 126 -4.17 2.71 -5.56
CA VAL A 126 -4.77 2.16 -4.35
C VAL A 126 -5.70 3.23 -3.77
N ALA A 127 -7.01 3.04 -3.97
CA ALA A 127 -8.03 3.89 -3.40
C ALA A 127 -8.38 3.36 -2.00
N GLY A 128 -8.15 4.18 -0.98
CA GLY A 128 -8.38 3.82 0.41
C GLY A 128 -9.02 4.94 1.22
N THR A 129 -9.01 4.76 2.53
CA THR A 129 -9.46 5.74 3.50
C THR A 129 -8.27 6.14 4.38
N LEU A 130 -8.00 7.45 4.43
CA LEU A 130 -7.10 8.04 5.40
C LEU A 130 -7.91 8.53 6.60
N THR A 131 -7.55 8.04 7.78
CA THR A 131 -8.01 8.53 9.08
C THR A 131 -6.95 9.45 9.65
N LEU A 132 -7.26 10.73 9.79
CA LEU A 132 -6.36 11.75 10.35
C LEU A 132 -7.20 12.71 11.19
N LEU A 133 -6.71 13.14 12.35
CA LEU A 133 -7.46 14.00 13.29
C LEU A 133 -8.87 13.47 13.62
N GLY A 134 -9.01 12.14 13.69
CA GLY A 134 -10.28 11.45 13.95
C GLY A 134 -11.31 11.52 12.80
N GLN A 135 -10.93 12.03 11.64
CA GLN A 135 -11.80 12.14 10.45
C GLN A 135 -11.34 11.18 9.36
N ASN A 136 -12.32 10.56 8.70
CA ASN A 136 -12.09 9.61 7.61
C ASN A 136 -12.33 10.32 6.27
N ARG A 137 -11.33 10.36 5.39
CA ARG A 137 -11.48 10.86 4.03
C ARG A 137 -10.90 9.87 3.02
N PRO A 138 -11.46 9.80 1.80
CA PRO A 138 -10.85 9.07 0.71
C PRO A 138 -9.45 9.61 0.40
N LEU A 139 -8.52 8.72 0.10
CA LEU A 139 -7.21 9.03 -0.47
C LEU A 139 -6.86 7.97 -1.50
N THR A 140 -6.45 8.39 -2.68
CA THR A 140 -5.91 7.50 -3.71
C THR A 140 -4.40 7.69 -3.76
N LEU A 141 -3.67 6.58 -3.69
CA LEU A 141 -2.23 6.54 -3.89
C LEU A 141 -1.93 5.99 -5.29
N GLU A 142 -1.08 6.68 -6.03
CA GLU A 142 -0.43 6.13 -7.23
C GLU A 142 0.73 5.24 -6.75
N VAL A 143 0.81 4.00 -7.26
CA VAL A 143 1.80 3.02 -6.81
C VAL A 143 2.60 2.45 -7.98
N THR A 144 3.89 2.20 -7.74
CA THR A 144 4.79 1.49 -8.65
C THR A 144 5.49 0.36 -7.91
N LEU A 145 5.37 -0.86 -8.44
CA LEU A 145 6.15 -2.01 -8.01
C LEU A 145 7.52 -1.98 -8.70
N ASN A 146 8.54 -1.55 -7.96
CA ASN A 146 9.90 -1.44 -8.47
C ASN A 146 10.58 -2.81 -8.63
N LYS A 147 10.30 -3.74 -7.70
CA LYS A 147 10.91 -5.07 -7.68
C LYS A 147 10.11 -6.03 -6.81
N ALA A 148 10.05 -7.30 -7.23
CA ALA A 148 9.54 -8.41 -6.43
C ALA A 148 10.51 -9.59 -6.51
N ALA A 149 11.28 -9.84 -5.44
CA ALA A 149 12.28 -10.90 -5.44
C ALA A 149 12.69 -11.29 -4.02
N LYS A 150 13.38 -12.43 -3.89
CA LYS A 150 14.10 -12.76 -2.65
C LYS A 150 15.18 -11.71 -2.38
N TYR A 151 15.21 -11.18 -1.15
CA TYR A 151 16.22 -10.20 -0.75
C TYR A 151 17.63 -10.82 -0.83
N PRO A 152 18.62 -10.14 -1.41
CA PRO A 152 19.90 -10.75 -1.76
C PRO A 152 20.82 -11.08 -0.57
N PHE A 153 20.59 -10.47 0.59
CA PHE A 153 21.37 -10.66 1.81
C PHE A 153 20.50 -10.47 3.06
N GLY A 154 21.09 -10.44 4.26
CA GLY A 154 20.35 -10.17 5.49
C GLY A 154 19.22 -11.17 5.76
N HIS A 155 17.98 -10.67 5.94
CA HIS A 155 16.81 -11.48 6.26
C HIS A 155 16.43 -12.47 5.15
N GLY A 156 16.80 -12.22 3.88
CA GLY A 156 16.61 -13.16 2.77
C GLY A 156 15.15 -13.53 2.45
N ARG A 157 14.17 -12.80 2.99
CA ARG A 157 12.72 -13.01 2.72
C ARG A 157 12.37 -12.53 1.32
N PHE A 158 11.26 -13.01 0.77
CA PHE A 158 10.71 -12.43 -0.46
C PHE A 158 10.21 -11.01 -0.16
N THR A 159 10.62 -10.04 -0.95
CA THR A 159 10.40 -8.61 -0.68
C THR A 159 9.85 -7.92 -1.91
N LEU A 160 8.90 -7.01 -1.68
CA LEU A 160 8.41 -6.06 -2.67
C LEU A 160 9.03 -4.69 -2.39
N GLY A 161 9.66 -4.08 -3.40
CA GLY A 161 10.06 -2.67 -3.36
C GLY A 161 8.99 -1.84 -4.07
N ILE A 162 8.41 -0.86 -3.38
CA ILE A 162 7.25 -0.11 -3.84
C ILE A 162 7.51 1.39 -3.64
N SER A 163 7.23 2.18 -4.68
CA SER A 163 7.10 3.64 -4.57
C SER A 163 5.62 4.00 -4.60
N ALA A 164 5.21 4.95 -3.78
CA ALA A 164 3.85 5.48 -3.81
C ALA A 164 3.81 6.99 -3.59
N SER A 165 2.80 7.64 -4.16
CA SER A 165 2.56 9.07 -3.98
C SER A 165 1.07 9.38 -3.95
N GLY A 166 0.72 10.51 -3.38
CA GLY A 166 -0.66 11.02 -3.33
C GLY A 166 -0.66 12.42 -2.74
N THR A 167 -1.82 13.08 -2.73
CA THR A 167 -1.94 14.43 -2.18
C THR A 167 -3.10 14.46 -1.20
N VAL A 168 -2.86 15.08 -0.05
CA VAL A 168 -3.85 15.26 1.02
C VAL A 168 -4.12 16.75 1.16
N LYS A 169 -5.40 17.14 1.14
CA LYS A 169 -5.81 18.49 1.44
C LYS A 169 -6.02 18.65 2.94
N ARG A 170 -5.10 19.31 3.64
CA ARG A 170 -5.09 19.31 5.12
C ARG A 170 -6.30 20.04 5.72
N SER A 171 -6.87 21.01 5.02
CA SER A 171 -8.13 21.67 5.43
C SER A 171 -9.32 20.73 5.52
N ASP A 172 -9.36 19.61 4.77
CA ASP A 172 -10.45 18.62 4.84
C ASP A 172 -10.53 17.92 6.20
N TYR A 173 -9.46 18.03 7.00
CA TYR A 173 -9.34 17.52 8.36
C TYR A 173 -9.38 18.65 9.41
N GLY A 174 -9.70 19.89 9.02
CA GLY A 174 -9.74 21.04 9.92
C GLY A 174 -8.36 21.60 10.28
N MET A 175 -7.30 21.18 9.59
CA MET A 175 -5.94 21.68 9.80
C MET A 175 -5.74 23.04 9.11
N MET A 176 -6.34 24.09 9.68
CA MET A 176 -6.50 25.40 8.99
C MET A 176 -5.37 26.39 9.19
N TYR A 177 -4.40 26.12 10.09
CA TYR A 177 -3.33 27.07 10.40
C TYR A 177 -2.61 27.53 9.12
N ALA A 178 -2.57 28.84 8.86
CA ALA A 178 -1.90 29.45 7.71
C ALA A 178 -2.42 29.04 6.31
N VAL A 179 -3.61 28.40 6.21
CA VAL A 179 -4.24 28.08 4.92
C VAL A 179 -4.85 29.34 4.30
N GLU A 180 -5.71 30.06 5.04
CA GLU A 180 -6.51 31.17 4.50
C GLU A 180 -5.68 32.38 4.05
N ASN A 181 -4.53 32.62 4.68
CA ASN A 181 -3.60 33.68 4.29
C ASN A 181 -2.57 33.22 3.23
N GLY A 182 -2.62 31.94 2.82
CA GLY A 182 -1.72 31.37 1.82
C GLY A 182 -0.27 31.25 2.27
N PHE A 183 0.01 31.26 3.57
CA PHE A 183 1.40 31.19 4.05
C PHE A 183 1.93 29.76 4.07
N VAL A 184 1.06 28.77 4.24
CA VAL A 184 1.39 27.34 4.15
C VAL A 184 0.35 26.66 3.28
N GLY A 185 0.79 25.93 2.27
CA GLY A 185 -0.06 25.22 1.30
C GLY A 185 -1.14 24.37 1.97
N ASP A 186 -2.28 24.24 1.28
CA ASP A 186 -3.38 23.36 1.70
C ASP A 186 -3.16 21.91 1.23
N ASP A 187 -2.59 21.78 0.03
CA ASP A 187 -2.19 20.49 -0.53
C ASP A 187 -0.85 20.05 0.08
N VAL A 188 -0.85 18.83 0.60
CA VAL A 188 0.31 18.15 1.16
C VAL A 188 0.60 16.94 0.29
N ASP A 189 1.72 16.98 -0.43
CA ASP A 189 2.14 15.88 -1.27
C ASP A 189 2.84 14.81 -0.42
N LEU A 190 2.43 13.56 -0.58
CA LEU A 190 2.98 12.38 0.06
C LEU A 190 3.99 11.71 -0.89
N ILE A 191 5.12 11.29 -0.31
CA ILE A 191 6.16 10.53 -1.00
C ILE A 191 6.50 9.34 -0.12
N ILE A 192 6.25 8.14 -0.64
CA ILE A 192 6.42 6.90 0.10
C ILE A 192 7.34 5.99 -0.70
N GLU A 193 8.38 5.50 -0.04
CA GLU A 193 9.28 4.48 -0.58
C GLU A 193 9.35 3.36 0.45
N THR A 194 9.05 2.12 0.07
CA THR A 194 8.97 1.02 1.02
C THR A 194 9.48 -0.30 0.46
N GLU A 195 10.17 -1.04 1.31
CA GLU A 195 10.31 -2.49 1.16
C GLU A 195 9.31 -3.20 2.07
N ALA A 196 8.52 -4.11 1.52
CA ALA A 196 7.57 -4.94 2.26
C ALA A 196 7.98 -6.41 2.19
N MET A 197 8.19 -7.03 3.35
CA MET A 197 8.68 -8.40 3.48
C MET A 197 7.52 -9.39 3.61
N ARG A 198 7.53 -10.45 2.81
CA ARG A 198 6.56 -11.54 2.91
C ARG A 198 6.66 -12.24 4.26
N VAL A 199 5.56 -12.35 4.98
CA VAL A 199 5.38 -13.12 6.22
C VAL A 199 5.13 -14.59 5.85
N GLU A 200 5.81 -15.48 6.57
CA GLU A 200 5.64 -16.93 6.46
C GLU A 200 4.53 -17.41 7.40
#